data_AF-A0A3N7BYS4-F1
#
_entry.id   AF-A0A3N7BYS4-F1
#
_cell.length_a   1.000
_cell.length_b   1.000
_cell.length_c   1.000
_cell.angle_alpha   90.00
_cell.angle_beta   90.00
_cell.angle_gamma   90.00
#
_symmetry.space_group_name_H-M   'P 1'
#
loop_
_entity.id
_entity.type
_entity.pdbx_description
1 polymer ?
#
loop_
_entity_poly.entity_id
_entity_poly.type
_entity_poly.pdbx_seq_one_letter_code
_entity_poly.pdbx_strand_id
1 'polypeptide(L)'
;MKTSTSPRRLLRHLRPLLLALASLAAGQAQADSYFVKFVDSTGAQIKGSSTDVNHKDFSIASAWSLDLTAAAPSSGGGSGKPQHGPFEWSQTVDGSFVPLFLSMVQGKGLQSTELDVARSSNTGSNQDYFKLLFEPAYLTELKTSASAGSSPLLNGGLSFSKLSLSYRQQDSKGAWGAWVNGSFNFMTGQSTPVFSGDPLVLEGLALAMPAAAVPEPSGAGLLLLGLGGLAWRQRRSAG
;
A
#
# COMPACT_ATOMS: atom_id res chain seq x y z
N MET A 1 17.11 -47.22 -71.11
CA MET A 1 17.96 -46.15 -71.67
C MET A 1 18.47 -45.29 -70.53
N LYS A 2 19.81 -45.13 -70.47
CA LYS A 2 20.57 -44.19 -69.60
C LYS A 2 20.17 -42.74 -69.96
N THR A 3 20.18 -41.74 -69.08
CA THR A 3 21.35 -41.02 -68.49
C THR A 3 20.87 -40.11 -67.34
N SER A 4 21.45 -40.13 -66.12
CA SER A 4 22.58 -39.27 -65.63
C SER A 4 22.36 -37.77 -65.90
N THR A 5 22.42 -36.80 -64.97
CA THR A 5 23.57 -36.45 -64.10
C THR A 5 23.14 -35.30 -63.14
N SER A 6 23.62 -35.25 -61.89
CA SER A 6 23.52 -34.05 -61.00
C SER A 6 24.69 -33.07 -61.22
N PRO A 7 24.62 -31.78 -60.84
CA PRO A 7 25.36 -31.36 -59.65
C PRO A 7 24.78 -30.18 -58.83
N ARG A 8 25.21 -30.14 -57.55
CA ARG A 8 25.06 -29.09 -56.55
C ARG A 8 25.56 -27.70 -57.01
N ARG A 9 24.88 -26.63 -56.58
CA ARG A 9 25.34 -25.24 -56.26
C ARG A 9 24.08 -24.36 -56.29
N LEU A 10 23.85 -23.31 -55.50
CA LEU A 10 24.52 -22.61 -54.41
C LEU A 10 23.44 -21.61 -53.91
N LEU A 11 23.32 -21.41 -52.60
CA LEU A 11 22.95 -20.15 -51.92
C LEU A 11 22.03 -19.13 -52.65
N ARG A 12 20.85 -18.83 -52.05
CA ARG A 12 20.46 -17.46 -51.66
C ARG A 12 19.00 -17.35 -51.17
N HIS A 13 18.83 -16.47 -50.17
CA HIS A 13 17.61 -15.85 -49.64
C HIS A 13 16.92 -16.60 -48.49
N LEU A 14 17.29 -16.34 -47.23
CA LEU A 14 16.74 -15.29 -46.35
C LEU A 14 15.21 -15.35 -46.21
N ARG A 15 14.71 -15.94 -45.12
CA ARG A 15 13.46 -15.50 -44.45
C ARG A 15 13.64 -15.56 -42.93
N PRO A 16 13.23 -14.51 -42.18
CA PRO A 16 13.73 -14.25 -40.85
C PRO A 16 12.93 -14.95 -39.74
N LEU A 17 13.68 -15.20 -38.68
CA LEU A 17 13.34 -15.58 -37.32
C LEU A 17 12.08 -14.85 -36.80
N LEU A 18 11.01 -15.61 -36.53
CA LEU A 18 9.86 -15.18 -35.74
C LEU A 18 10.31 -15.02 -34.28
N LEU A 19 10.66 -13.81 -33.88
CA LEU A 19 10.89 -13.44 -32.49
C LEU A 19 9.53 -13.37 -31.79
N ALA A 20 9.24 -14.35 -30.93
CA ALA A 20 8.04 -14.34 -30.10
C ALA A 20 8.10 -13.15 -29.13
N LEU A 21 7.10 -12.27 -29.21
CA LEU A 21 6.83 -11.26 -28.18
C LEU A 21 6.58 -11.98 -26.85
N ALA A 22 7.51 -11.86 -25.91
CA ALA A 22 7.21 -12.08 -24.50
C ALA A 22 6.34 -10.89 -24.04
N SER A 23 5.02 -11.08 -24.05
CA SER A 23 4.10 -10.18 -23.35
C SER A 23 4.37 -10.30 -21.85
N LEU A 24 5.06 -9.31 -21.28
CA LEU A 24 5.15 -9.14 -19.84
C LEU A 24 3.73 -8.83 -19.33
N ALA A 25 3.07 -9.82 -18.73
CA ALA A 25 1.83 -9.59 -18.01
C ALA A 25 2.16 -8.76 -16.76
N ALA A 26 1.99 -7.44 -16.85
CA ALA A 26 1.82 -6.63 -15.66
C ALA A 26 0.52 -7.13 -15.00
N GLY A 27 0.64 -7.90 -13.91
CA GLY A 27 -0.50 -8.24 -13.08
C GLY A 27 -1.17 -6.94 -12.66
N GLN A 28 -2.46 -6.77 -12.96
CA GLN A 28 -3.20 -5.61 -12.51
C GLN A 28 -3.21 -5.65 -10.98
N ALA A 29 -2.48 -4.74 -10.33
CA ALA A 29 -2.58 -4.56 -8.89
C ALA A 29 -4.02 -4.17 -8.56
N GLN A 30 -4.73 -5.02 -7.82
CA GLN A 30 -6.05 -4.66 -7.32
C GLN A 30 -5.91 -3.48 -6.35
N ALA A 31 -6.76 -2.47 -6.50
CA ALA A 31 -6.78 -1.34 -5.59
C ALA A 31 -7.35 -1.78 -4.24
N ASP A 32 -6.58 -1.57 -3.19
CA ASP A 32 -7.04 -1.78 -1.82
C ASP A 32 -7.85 -0.56 -1.35
N SER A 33 -8.82 -0.80 -0.48
CA SER A 33 -9.65 0.22 0.18
C SER A 33 -9.22 0.32 1.64
N TYR A 34 -9.18 1.54 2.17
CA TYR A 34 -8.77 1.82 3.53
C TYR A 34 -9.95 2.36 4.33
N PHE A 35 -10.32 1.66 5.40
CA PHE A 35 -11.38 2.07 6.30
C PHE A 35 -10.81 2.36 7.68
N VAL A 36 -11.18 3.49 8.26
CA VAL A 36 -10.70 3.90 9.59
C VAL A 36 -11.86 4.02 10.55
N LYS A 37 -11.79 3.27 11.65
CA LYS A 37 -12.74 3.35 12.75
C LYS A 37 -12.10 4.06 13.93
N PHE A 38 -12.79 5.05 14.45
CA PHE A 38 -12.40 5.74 15.67
C PHE A 38 -13.39 5.38 16.78
N VAL A 39 -12.88 5.07 17.96
CA VAL A 39 -13.68 4.83 19.16
C VAL A 39 -13.34 5.91 20.18
N ASP A 40 -14.34 6.69 20.58
CA ASP A 40 -14.13 7.77 21.54
C ASP A 40 -13.79 7.25 22.95
N SER A 41 -13.46 8.17 23.86
CA SER A 41 -13.14 7.84 25.25
C SER A 41 -14.27 7.17 26.04
N THR A 42 -15.51 7.15 25.53
CA THR A 42 -16.66 6.47 26.14
C THR A 42 -16.87 5.06 25.60
N GLY A 43 -16.12 4.66 24.57
CA GLY A 43 -16.28 3.40 23.87
C GLY A 43 -17.30 3.44 22.73
N ALA A 44 -17.81 4.63 22.38
CA ALA A 44 -18.72 4.78 21.26
C ALA A 44 -17.94 4.95 19.95
N GLN A 45 -18.39 4.28 18.88
CA GLN A 45 -17.85 4.51 17.55
C GLN A 45 -18.22 5.92 17.07
N ILE A 46 -17.22 6.67 16.62
CA ILE A 46 -17.40 7.91 15.88
C ILE A 46 -17.78 7.54 14.44
N LYS A 47 -18.91 8.05 13.98
CA LYS A 47 -19.48 7.67 12.68
C LYS A 47 -18.86 8.46 11.52
N GLY A 48 -18.20 7.76 10.62
CA GLY A 48 -17.77 8.25 9.31
C GLY A 48 -18.83 8.09 8.22
N SER A 49 -18.40 8.15 6.96
CA SER A 49 -19.25 8.15 5.77
C SER A 49 -19.42 6.80 5.05
N SER A 50 -18.67 5.77 5.46
CA SER A 50 -18.69 4.47 4.77
C SER A 50 -20.05 3.80 4.81
N THR A 51 -20.48 3.32 3.64
CA THR A 51 -21.69 2.51 3.44
C THR A 51 -21.38 1.04 3.12
N ASP A 52 -20.09 0.67 3.15
CA ASP A 52 -19.66 -0.71 2.94
C ASP A 52 -20.25 -1.62 4.02
N VAL A 53 -20.74 -2.79 3.62
CA VAL A 53 -21.46 -3.72 4.51
C VAL A 53 -20.59 -4.21 5.68
N ASN A 54 -19.28 -4.35 5.46
CA ASN A 54 -18.33 -4.82 6.47
C ASN A 54 -17.73 -3.65 7.27
N HIS A 55 -17.81 -2.41 6.75
CA HIS A 55 -17.21 -1.22 7.35
C HIS A 55 -18.23 -0.09 7.50
N LYS A 56 -19.44 -0.43 7.97
CA LYS A 56 -20.51 0.55 8.09
C LYS A 56 -20.15 1.64 9.10
N ASP A 57 -20.36 2.90 8.71
CA ASP A 57 -20.10 4.09 9.50
C ASP A 57 -18.59 4.25 9.86
N PHE A 58 -17.68 3.61 9.13
CA PHE A 58 -16.24 3.90 9.19
C PHE A 58 -15.95 5.15 8.35
N SER A 59 -14.83 5.79 8.60
CA SER A 59 -14.26 6.78 7.68
C SER A 59 -13.54 6.08 6.53
N ILE A 60 -13.54 6.66 5.33
CA ILE A 60 -12.82 6.12 4.18
C ILE A 60 -11.53 6.92 3.99
N ALA A 61 -10.39 6.28 4.24
CA ALA A 61 -9.09 6.92 4.04
C ALA A 61 -8.64 6.79 2.58
N SER A 62 -8.02 7.85 2.07
CA SER A 62 -7.36 7.86 0.77
C SER A 62 -5.88 7.51 0.86
N ALA A 63 -5.26 7.73 2.02
CA ALA A 63 -3.87 7.42 2.30
C ALA A 63 -3.66 7.23 3.81
N TRP A 64 -2.62 6.49 4.16
CA TRP A 64 -2.15 6.33 5.53
C TRP A 64 -0.63 6.13 5.56
N SER A 65 -0.01 6.46 6.69
CA SER A 65 1.39 6.20 6.97
C SER A 65 1.58 5.79 8.43
N LEU A 66 2.63 5.01 8.67
CA LEU A 66 3.05 4.63 10.01
C LEU A 66 4.57 4.73 10.07
N ASP A 67 5.06 5.59 10.95
CA ASP A 67 6.48 5.85 11.07
C ASP A 67 7.11 5.06 12.23
N LEU A 68 8.30 4.51 11.97
CA LEU A 68 9.17 3.93 12.99
C LEU A 68 10.57 4.50 12.77
N THR A 69 11.11 5.16 13.79
CA THR A 69 12.42 5.81 13.74
C THR A 69 13.31 5.27 14.85
N ALA A 70 14.63 5.29 14.65
CA ALA A 70 15.58 4.99 15.70
C ALA A 70 16.78 5.94 15.53
N ALA A 71 17.13 6.66 16.59
CA ALA A 71 18.27 7.57 16.54
C ALA A 71 19.58 6.79 16.49
N ALA A 72 20.44 7.09 15.51
CA ALA A 72 21.78 6.50 15.45
C ALA A 72 22.63 6.95 16.65
N PRO A 73 23.45 6.08 17.25
CA PRO A 73 24.36 6.48 18.32
C PRO A 73 25.39 7.49 17.80
N SER A 74 25.64 8.56 18.56
CA SER A 74 26.60 9.61 18.19
C SER A 74 28.08 9.25 18.45
N SER A 75 28.36 8.15 19.15
CA SER A 75 29.73 7.72 19.46
C SER A 75 29.83 6.22 19.78
N GLY A 76 29.98 5.39 18.74
CA GLY A 76 30.59 4.05 18.84
C GLY A 76 29.98 3.00 19.81
N GLY A 77 28.86 3.28 20.48
CA GLY A 77 28.27 2.38 21.47
C GLY A 77 26.74 2.44 21.49
N GLY A 78 26.11 1.34 21.06
CA GLY A 78 24.70 1.04 21.30
C GLY A 78 23.77 1.21 20.10
N SER A 79 22.88 0.24 19.89
CA SER A 79 21.79 0.35 18.90
C SER A 79 20.79 1.43 19.33
N GLY A 80 20.33 2.26 18.39
CA GLY A 80 19.32 3.29 18.64
C GLY A 80 18.04 2.71 19.22
N LYS A 81 17.40 3.42 20.17
CA LYS A 81 16.10 3.00 20.71
C LYS A 81 15.01 3.27 19.67
N PRO A 82 14.26 2.27 19.21
CA PRO A 82 13.14 2.50 18.30
C PRO A 82 12.06 3.34 18.98
N GLN A 83 11.58 4.36 18.28
CA GLN A 83 10.46 5.21 18.63
C GLN A 83 9.45 5.14 17.50
N HIS A 84 8.17 4.95 17.84
CA HIS A 84 7.11 5.09 16.86
C HIS A 84 6.87 6.59 16.61
N GLY A 85 6.75 6.94 15.33
CA GLY A 85 6.13 8.18 14.93
C GLY A 85 4.60 8.05 14.98
N PRO A 86 3.87 9.11 14.60
CA PRO A 86 2.42 9.05 14.57
C PRO A 86 1.93 8.06 13.52
N PHE A 87 0.71 7.54 13.73
CA PHE A 87 -0.10 7.06 12.63
C PHE A 87 -0.78 8.27 11.99
N GLU A 88 -0.63 8.43 10.68
CA GLU A 88 -1.28 9.50 9.94
C GLU A 88 -2.22 8.94 8.89
N TRP A 89 -3.31 9.66 8.65
CA TRP A 89 -4.26 9.30 7.60
C TRP A 89 -4.77 10.56 6.89
N SER A 90 -5.26 10.34 5.66
CA SER A 90 -5.94 11.37 4.86
C SER A 90 -7.32 10.86 4.48
N GLN A 91 -8.32 11.73 4.54
CA GLN A 91 -9.68 11.43 4.11
C GLN A 91 -10.37 12.68 3.55
N THR A 92 -11.53 12.48 2.92
CA THR A 92 -12.49 13.59 2.71
C THR A 92 -13.18 13.89 4.04
N VAL A 93 -13.49 15.16 4.32
CA VAL A 93 -14.26 15.53 5.51
C VAL A 93 -15.60 14.82 5.50
N ASP A 94 -15.89 14.08 6.58
CA ASP A 94 -17.13 13.34 6.77
C ASP A 94 -17.70 13.51 8.19
N GLY A 95 -18.66 12.66 8.57
CA GLY A 95 -19.31 12.70 9.88
C GLY A 95 -18.37 12.58 11.08
N SER A 96 -17.15 12.03 10.88
CA SER A 96 -16.15 11.88 11.94
C SER A 96 -15.51 13.21 12.34
N PHE A 97 -15.56 14.23 11.46
CA PHE A 97 -14.81 15.47 11.65
C PHE A 97 -15.20 16.21 12.94
N VAL A 98 -16.49 16.43 13.19
CA VAL A 98 -16.94 17.22 14.36
C VAL A 98 -16.54 16.54 15.67
N PRO A 99 -16.81 15.23 15.90
CA PRO A 99 -16.35 14.53 17.10
C PRO A 99 -14.82 14.52 17.27
N LEU A 100 -14.07 14.30 16.20
CA LEU A 100 -12.60 14.30 16.25
C LEU A 100 -12.05 15.69 16.60
N PHE A 101 -12.59 16.74 15.97
CA PHE A 101 -12.22 18.13 16.24
C PHE A 101 -12.49 18.50 17.70
N LEU A 102 -13.68 18.16 18.21
CA LEU A 102 -14.02 18.40 19.62
C LEU A 102 -13.12 17.60 20.57
N SER A 103 -12.81 16.35 20.25
CA SER A 103 -11.92 15.52 21.07
C SER A 103 -10.52 16.14 21.16
N MET A 104 -9.99 16.62 20.03
CA MET A 104 -8.70 17.31 19.98
C MET A 104 -8.70 18.61 20.78
N VAL A 105 -9.69 19.48 20.61
CA VAL A 105 -9.80 20.75 21.34
C VAL A 105 -9.99 20.53 22.85
N GLN A 106 -10.67 19.46 23.24
CA GLN A 106 -10.89 19.11 24.64
C GLN A 106 -9.73 18.30 25.26
N GLY A 107 -8.71 17.95 24.48
CA GLY A 107 -7.62 17.07 24.93
C GLY A 107 -8.08 15.68 25.35
N LYS A 108 -9.21 15.20 24.81
CA LYS A 108 -9.74 13.86 25.09
C LYS A 108 -9.09 12.86 24.13
N GLY A 109 -8.52 11.80 24.71
CA GLY A 109 -8.03 10.66 23.95
C GLY A 109 -9.17 9.85 23.31
N LEU A 110 -8.77 8.98 22.40
CA LEU A 110 -9.60 7.92 21.81
C LEU A 110 -9.28 6.62 22.55
N GLN A 111 -10.31 5.80 22.78
CA GLN A 111 -10.08 4.46 23.33
C GLN A 111 -9.26 3.62 22.35
N SER A 112 -9.64 3.67 21.06
CA SER A 112 -8.91 2.99 20.00
C SER A 112 -9.13 3.66 18.65
N THR A 113 -8.16 3.44 17.74
CA THR A 113 -8.32 3.69 16.31
C THR A 113 -7.93 2.42 15.56
N GLU A 114 -8.75 2.00 14.60
CA GLU A 114 -8.53 0.80 13.78
C GLU A 114 -8.47 1.20 12.30
N LEU A 115 -7.43 0.76 11.59
CA LEU A 115 -7.33 0.82 10.14
C LEU A 115 -7.53 -0.58 9.58
N ASP A 116 -8.56 -0.73 8.74
CA ASP A 116 -8.82 -1.94 7.96
C ASP A 116 -8.40 -1.73 6.51
N VAL A 117 -7.60 -2.67 6.00
CA VAL A 117 -7.18 -2.72 4.61
C VAL A 117 -7.90 -3.89 3.94
N ALA A 118 -8.75 -3.55 2.99
CA ALA A 118 -9.62 -4.50 2.32
C ALA A 118 -9.36 -4.51 0.83
N ARG A 119 -9.40 -5.70 0.24
CA ARG A 119 -9.29 -5.89 -1.20
C ARG A 119 -10.68 -6.13 -1.79
N SER A 120 -10.91 -5.55 -2.96
CA SER A 120 -12.13 -5.83 -3.71
C SER A 120 -12.19 -7.32 -4.08
N SER A 121 -13.24 -8.02 -3.64
CA SER A 121 -13.48 -9.40 -4.04
C SER A 121 -14.18 -9.46 -5.40
N ASN A 122 -13.92 -10.53 -6.17
CA ASN A 122 -14.70 -10.88 -7.36
C ASN A 122 -16.21 -11.07 -7.07
N THR A 123 -16.57 -11.26 -5.79
CA THR A 123 -17.95 -11.38 -5.32
C THR A 123 -18.60 -10.04 -4.97
N GLY A 124 -17.91 -8.91 -5.19
CA GLY A 124 -18.45 -7.54 -5.09
C GLY A 124 -18.38 -6.89 -3.71
N SER A 125 -18.03 -7.62 -2.65
CA SER A 125 -17.80 -7.06 -1.30
C SER A 125 -16.30 -6.88 -1.03
N ASN A 126 -15.90 -5.78 -0.40
CA ASN A 126 -14.54 -5.64 0.12
C ASN A 126 -14.28 -6.68 1.22
N GLN A 127 -13.11 -7.32 1.15
CA GLN A 127 -12.68 -8.33 2.11
C GLN A 127 -11.39 -7.88 2.76
N ASP A 128 -11.43 -7.68 4.07
CA ASP A 128 -10.28 -7.27 4.88
C ASP A 128 -9.22 -8.33 4.77
N TYR A 129 -7.96 -7.95 4.68
CA TYR A 129 -6.87 -8.92 4.81
C TYR A 129 -5.84 -8.48 5.81
N PHE A 130 -5.84 -7.20 6.18
CA PHE A 130 -4.91 -6.62 7.12
C PHE A 130 -5.60 -5.56 7.98
N LYS A 131 -5.24 -5.53 9.27
CA LYS A 131 -5.77 -4.57 10.24
C LYS A 131 -4.66 -4.02 11.11
N LEU A 132 -4.70 -2.72 11.40
CA LEU A 132 -3.90 -2.08 12.45
C LEU A 132 -4.84 -1.55 13.53
N LEU A 133 -4.54 -1.85 14.79
CA LEU A 133 -5.29 -1.36 15.94
C LEU A 133 -4.34 -0.60 16.88
N PHE A 134 -4.67 0.67 17.13
CA PHE A 134 -3.90 1.61 17.93
C PHE A 134 -4.61 1.88 19.26
N GLU A 135 -3.96 1.55 20.39
CA GLU A 135 -4.60 1.57 21.72
C GLU A 135 -3.66 1.98 22.87
N PRO A 136 -4.11 2.82 23.82
CA PRO A 136 -5.01 3.94 23.55
C PRO A 136 -4.41 4.87 22.48
N ALA A 137 -5.25 5.69 21.85
CA ALA A 137 -4.83 6.63 20.82
C ALA A 137 -5.10 8.08 21.25
N TYR A 138 -4.22 9.00 20.85
CA TYR A 138 -4.38 10.44 21.12
C TYR A 138 -4.18 11.22 19.84
N LEU A 139 -5.14 12.05 19.48
CA LEU A 139 -5.02 12.94 18.33
C LEU A 139 -3.88 13.94 18.57
N THR A 140 -2.88 13.92 17.70
CA THR A 140 -1.76 14.86 17.71
C THR A 140 -1.97 15.98 16.70
N GLU A 141 -2.75 15.73 15.66
CA GLU A 141 -3.01 16.69 14.59
C GLU A 141 -4.37 16.46 13.91
N LEU A 142 -5.04 17.56 13.54
CA LEU A 142 -6.09 17.60 12.53
C LEU A 142 -5.87 18.82 11.64
N LYS A 143 -5.55 18.60 10.36
CA LYS A 143 -5.41 19.63 9.32
C LYS A 143 -6.55 19.51 8.32
N THR A 144 -7.28 20.59 8.11
CA THR A 144 -8.32 20.68 7.08
C THR A 144 -7.85 21.56 5.93
N SER A 145 -8.11 21.12 4.70
CA SER A 145 -7.87 21.93 3.50
C SER A 145 -9.05 21.83 2.54
N ALA A 146 -9.30 22.90 1.78
CA ALA A 146 -10.38 22.93 0.80
C ALA A 146 -10.00 23.85 -0.36
N SER A 147 -10.50 23.52 -1.55
CA SER A 147 -10.41 24.35 -2.74
C SER A 147 -11.75 24.36 -3.47
N ALA A 148 -12.03 25.44 -4.20
CA ALA A 148 -13.26 25.55 -4.96
C ALA A 148 -13.33 24.41 -6.01
N GLY A 149 -14.45 23.67 -6.02
CA GLY A 149 -14.67 22.56 -6.96
C GLY A 149 -14.17 21.18 -6.51
N SER A 150 -13.55 21.07 -5.32
CA SER A 150 -13.10 19.80 -4.75
C SER A 150 -13.75 19.53 -3.39
N SER A 151 -13.88 18.25 -3.03
CA SER A 151 -14.27 17.88 -1.67
C SER A 151 -13.21 18.32 -0.66
N PRO A 152 -13.61 18.89 0.50
CA PRO A 152 -12.67 19.27 1.55
C PRO A 152 -11.94 18.04 2.10
N LEU A 153 -10.64 18.18 2.33
CA LEU A 153 -9.78 17.13 2.86
C LEU A 153 -9.52 17.34 4.34
N LEU A 154 -9.35 16.22 5.04
CA LEU A 154 -8.93 16.12 6.43
C LEU A 154 -7.72 15.20 6.50
N ASN A 155 -6.61 15.73 6.98
CA ASN A 155 -5.41 14.99 7.36
C ASN A 155 -5.37 14.91 8.89
N GLY A 156 -5.22 13.71 9.42
CA GLY A 156 -5.14 13.48 10.86
C GLY A 156 -3.86 12.75 11.23
N GLY A 157 -3.40 13.00 12.44
CA GLY A 157 -2.29 12.28 13.07
C GLY A 157 -2.65 11.87 14.48
N LEU A 158 -2.22 10.68 14.89
CA LEU A 158 -2.36 10.21 16.27
C LEU A 158 -1.10 9.54 16.80
N SER A 159 -0.90 9.64 18.10
CA SER A 159 0.05 8.83 18.86
C SER A 159 -0.68 7.70 19.58
N PHE A 160 0.05 6.64 19.95
CA PHE A 160 -0.52 5.45 20.57
C PHE A 160 0.47 4.78 21.52
N SER A 161 -0.01 3.91 22.42
CA SER A 161 0.90 3.16 23.32
C SER A 161 1.08 1.70 22.92
N LYS A 162 0.13 1.13 22.19
CA LYS A 162 0.15 -0.25 21.70
C LYS A 162 -0.31 -0.27 20.24
N LEU A 163 0.37 -1.08 19.44
CA LEU A 163 0.00 -1.40 18.07
C LEU A 163 -0.30 -2.89 17.99
N SER A 164 -1.49 -3.27 17.55
CA SER A 164 -1.83 -4.65 17.22
C SER A 164 -2.03 -4.78 15.72
N LEU A 165 -1.54 -5.87 15.14
CA LEU A 165 -1.62 -6.18 13.72
C LEU A 165 -2.37 -7.49 13.57
N SER A 166 -3.31 -7.52 12.63
CA SER A 166 -3.99 -8.75 12.21
C SER A 166 -3.78 -8.94 10.73
N TYR A 167 -3.46 -10.16 10.30
CA TYR A 167 -3.29 -10.49 8.88
C TYR A 167 -3.96 -11.83 8.56
N ARG A 168 -4.56 -11.97 7.38
CA ARG A 168 -4.96 -13.26 6.84
C ARG A 168 -4.48 -13.38 5.40
N GLN A 169 -3.80 -14.49 5.11
CA GLN A 169 -3.27 -14.74 3.78
C GLN A 169 -4.37 -15.24 2.84
N GLN A 170 -4.28 -14.85 1.57
CA GLN A 170 -5.11 -15.43 0.50
C GLN A 170 -4.39 -16.63 -0.12
N ASP A 171 -5.09 -17.74 -0.31
CA ASP A 171 -4.55 -18.89 -1.02
C ASP A 171 -4.52 -18.67 -2.53
N SER A 172 -3.88 -19.59 -3.27
CA SER A 172 -3.77 -19.54 -4.73
C SER A 172 -5.10 -19.67 -5.47
N LYS A 173 -6.17 -20.08 -4.78
CA LYS A 173 -7.54 -20.17 -5.31
C LYS A 173 -8.37 -18.92 -4.98
N GLY A 174 -7.78 -17.94 -4.28
CA GLY A 174 -8.44 -16.72 -3.87
C GLY A 174 -9.22 -16.82 -2.55
N ALA A 175 -9.13 -17.93 -1.83
CA ALA A 175 -9.78 -18.10 -0.54
C ALA A 175 -8.96 -17.46 0.58
N TRP A 176 -9.63 -16.78 1.51
CA TRP A 176 -8.97 -16.19 2.68
C TRP A 176 -8.72 -17.24 3.77
N GLY A 177 -7.50 -17.27 4.30
CA GLY A 177 -7.11 -18.10 5.43
C GLY A 177 -7.57 -17.55 6.78
N ALA A 178 -7.08 -18.19 7.85
CA ALA A 178 -7.31 -17.74 9.22
C ALA A 178 -6.53 -16.46 9.54
N TRP A 179 -7.05 -15.65 10.46
CA TRP A 179 -6.33 -14.50 11.00
C TRP A 179 -5.18 -14.94 11.90
N VAL A 180 -4.01 -14.38 11.64
CA VAL A 180 -2.85 -14.39 12.52
C VAL A 180 -2.68 -13.00 13.12
N ASN A 181 -2.17 -12.93 14.36
CA ASN A 181 -2.10 -11.69 15.13
C ASN A 181 -0.69 -11.46 15.67
N GLY A 182 -0.29 -10.20 15.72
CA GLY A 182 0.92 -9.76 16.40
C GLY A 182 0.74 -8.38 17.01
N SER A 183 1.66 -7.96 17.86
CA SER A 183 1.57 -6.68 18.54
C SER A 183 2.92 -6.15 18.98
N PHE A 184 2.99 -4.83 19.12
CA PHE A 184 4.07 -4.08 19.74
C PHE A 184 3.51 -3.28 20.90
N ASN A 185 4.19 -3.35 22.04
CA ASN A 185 3.91 -2.50 23.20
C ASN A 185 5.02 -1.44 23.32
N PHE A 186 4.62 -0.18 23.31
CA PHE A 186 5.50 0.99 23.43
C PHE A 186 5.42 1.66 24.80
N MET A 187 4.88 0.96 25.82
CA MET A 187 4.75 1.48 27.18
C MET A 187 6.05 2.08 27.73
N THR A 188 5.89 3.19 28.42
CA THR A 188 6.96 3.93 29.09
C THR A 188 7.65 3.04 30.14
N GLY A 189 8.92 2.69 29.88
CA GLY A 189 9.76 1.90 30.78
C GLY A 189 10.49 0.73 30.14
N GLN A 190 10.04 0.26 28.96
CA GLN A 190 10.80 -0.67 28.13
C GLN A 190 11.62 0.12 27.11
N SER A 191 12.94 -0.07 27.10
CA SER A 191 13.86 0.64 26.20
C SER A 191 13.77 0.19 24.74
N THR A 192 12.99 -0.86 24.47
CA THR A 192 12.89 -1.50 23.16
C THR A 192 11.47 -2.07 23.04
N PRO A 193 10.70 -1.69 22.01
CA PRO A 193 9.39 -2.29 21.78
C PRO A 193 9.53 -3.79 21.58
N VAL A 194 8.74 -4.58 22.31
CA VAL A 194 8.77 -6.04 22.20
C VAL A 194 7.67 -6.49 21.25
N PHE A 195 8.05 -7.18 20.18
CA PHE A 195 7.10 -7.87 19.32
C PHE A 195 6.57 -9.13 20.02
N SER A 196 5.28 -9.39 19.89
CA SER A 196 4.62 -10.60 20.36
C SER A 196 3.61 -11.09 19.34
N GLY A 197 3.51 -12.41 19.14
CA GLY A 197 2.57 -13.05 18.21
C GLY A 197 3.25 -13.60 16.95
N ASP A 198 2.47 -13.73 15.89
CA ASP A 198 2.89 -14.36 14.63
C ASP A 198 3.62 -13.34 13.72
N PRO A 199 4.88 -13.56 13.34
CA PRO A 199 5.63 -12.63 12.48
C PRO A 199 5.02 -12.46 11.08
N LEU A 200 4.16 -13.36 10.59
CA LEU A 200 3.47 -13.22 9.31
C LEU A 200 2.65 -11.93 9.21
N VAL A 201 2.24 -11.33 10.33
CA VAL A 201 1.58 -10.01 10.31
C VAL A 201 2.45 -8.90 9.73
N LEU A 202 3.78 -9.03 9.78
CA LEU A 202 4.70 -8.06 9.18
C LEU A 202 4.77 -8.19 7.66
N GLU A 203 4.54 -9.39 7.12
CA GLU A 203 4.31 -9.57 5.68
C GLU A 203 2.99 -8.92 5.27
N GLY A 204 1.94 -9.09 6.08
CA GLY A 204 0.68 -8.37 5.91
C GLY A 204 0.85 -6.86 5.87
N LEU A 205 1.67 -6.30 6.78
CA LEU A 205 2.00 -4.88 6.79
C LEU A 205 2.70 -4.46 5.49
N ALA A 206 3.67 -5.23 5.02
CA ALA A 206 4.39 -4.96 3.78
C ALA A 206 3.47 -4.99 2.55
N LEU A 207 2.47 -5.88 2.54
CA LEU A 207 1.47 -5.97 1.47
C LEU A 207 0.45 -4.84 1.52
N ALA A 208 0.10 -4.38 2.73
CA ALA A 208 -0.84 -3.28 2.95
C ALA A 208 -0.25 -1.90 2.64
N MET A 209 1.07 -1.77 2.65
CA MET A 209 1.76 -0.57 2.17
C MET A 209 1.77 -0.59 0.63
N PRO A 210 1.07 0.33 -0.05
CA PRO A 210 1.16 0.39 -1.49
C PRO A 210 2.62 0.69 -1.87
N ALA A 211 3.22 -0.16 -2.69
CA ALA A 211 4.49 0.18 -3.32
C ALA A 211 4.30 1.52 -4.02
N ALA A 212 5.10 2.53 -3.65
CA ALA A 212 5.11 3.79 -4.38
C ALA A 212 5.25 3.42 -5.86
N ALA A 213 4.28 3.81 -6.69
CA ALA A 213 4.32 3.53 -8.12
C ALA A 213 5.65 4.10 -8.62
N VAL A 214 6.65 3.24 -8.83
CA VAL A 214 7.96 3.65 -9.31
C VAL A 214 7.67 4.31 -10.66
N PRO A 215 7.83 5.63 -10.80
CA PRO A 215 7.72 6.24 -12.10
C PRO A 215 8.93 5.71 -12.85
N GLU A 216 8.76 4.71 -13.72
CA GLU A 216 9.89 4.22 -14.50
C GLU A 216 10.47 5.44 -15.25
N PRO A 217 11.73 5.82 -14.99
CA PRO A 217 12.36 6.82 -15.80
C PRO A 217 12.53 6.18 -17.18
N SER A 218 11.75 6.67 -18.14
CA SER A 218 12.13 6.63 -19.55
C SER A 218 12.47 5.27 -20.16
N GLY A 219 12.04 4.13 -19.60
CA GLY A 219 12.22 2.81 -20.20
C GLY A 219 11.43 2.67 -21.51
N ALA A 220 10.13 2.99 -21.47
CA ALA A 220 9.29 3.05 -22.67
C ALA A 220 9.76 4.13 -23.66
N GLY A 221 10.25 5.27 -23.16
CA GLY A 221 10.78 6.35 -23.98
C GLY A 221 12.07 5.99 -24.71
N LEU A 222 13.04 5.38 -24.03
CA LEU A 222 14.29 4.91 -24.62
C LEU A 222 14.07 3.76 -25.60
N LEU A 223 13.13 2.86 -25.32
CA LEU A 223 12.81 1.75 -26.22
C LEU A 223 12.14 2.26 -27.52
N LEU A 224 11.20 3.20 -27.42
CA LEU A 224 10.58 3.85 -28.59
C LEU A 224 11.57 4.69 -29.39
N LEU A 225 12.45 5.45 -28.74
CA LEU A 225 13.52 6.20 -29.40
C LEU A 225 14.54 5.26 -30.08
N GLY A 226 14.89 4.15 -29.45
CA GLY A 226 15.77 3.12 -30.02
C GLY A 226 15.20 2.46 -31.27
N LEU A 227 13.91 2.10 -31.24
CA LEU A 227 13.21 1.53 -32.40
C LEU A 227 13.04 2.55 -33.54
N GLY A 228 12.74 3.81 -33.22
CA GLY A 228 12.64 4.90 -34.20
C GLY A 228 13.99 5.21 -34.88
N GLY A 229 15.09 5.21 -34.12
CA GLY A 229 16.44 5.42 -34.63
C GLY A 229 16.91 4.32 -35.58
N LEU A 230 16.58 3.06 -35.29
CA LEU A 230 16.90 1.92 -36.17
C LEU A 230 16.13 1.97 -37.49
N ALA A 231 14.84 2.31 -37.46
CA ALA A 231 14.01 2.46 -38.66
C ALA A 231 14.51 3.60 -39.56
N TRP A 232 14.93 4.72 -38.97
CA TRP A 232 15.48 5.86 -39.72
C TRP A 232 16.83 5.55 -40.35
N ARG A 233 17.70 4.82 -39.64
CA ARG A 233 19.02 4.42 -40.16
C ARG A 233 18.91 3.43 -41.32
N GLN A 234 17.96 2.49 -41.27
CA GLN A 234 17.68 1.57 -42.38
C GLN A 234 17.14 2.28 -43.63
N ARG A 235 16.37 3.36 -43.47
CA ARG A 235 15.83 4.14 -44.59
C ARG A 235 16.89 4.96 -45.32
N ARG A 236 17.98 5.37 -44.66
CA ARG A 236 19.09 6.12 -45.27
C ARG A 236 20.11 5.26 -46.02
N SER A 237 20.22 3.97 -45.70
CA SER A 237 21.13 3.05 -46.41
C SER A 237 20.53 2.47 -47.70
N ALA A 238 19.27 2.78 -48.00
CA ALA A 238 18.53 2.27 -49.16
C ALA A 238 18.25 3.35 -50.23
N GLY A 239 18.90 4.51 -50.12
CA GLY A 239 18.87 5.59 -51.10
C GLY A 239 20.25 5.85 -51.69
#